data_AF-A0A377K2P5-F1
#
_entry.id   AF-A0A377K2P5-F1
#
_cell.length_a   1.000
_cell.length_b   1.000
_cell.length_c   1.000
_cell.angle_alpha   90.00
_cell.angle_beta   90.00
_cell.angle_gamma   90.00
#
_symmetry.space_group_name_H-M   'P 1'
#
loop_
_entity.id
_entity.type
_entity.pdbx_description
1 polymer ?
#
loop_
_entity_poly.entity_id
_entity_poly.type
_entity_poly.pdbx_seq_one_letter_code
_entity_poly.pdbx_strand_id
1 'polypeptide(L)'
;MKDFITEAWLRANHTLSEGAEIHLPADSRLTPSARELLESRHLRIKFIDEQGRLFVDDEQQQPQPVHGLTSSDEHPQACCELCRQPVAKKPDTLTHLSAEKMVAKSDPRLGFRAVLDSTIALAVWLQIELAEPWQPWLADIRSRLGNIMRADALGEPLGCQAIVGLSDEDLHRLSHQPLRYLDHDHLVPEASHGRDAALLNLLRTKVREPKP
;
A
#
# COMPACT_ATOMS: atom_id res chain seq x y z
N MET A 1 -23.75 14.40 -0.36
CA MET A 1 -23.49 15.40 0.70
C MET A 1 -21.99 15.70 0.58
N LYS A 2 -21.56 16.97 0.46
CA LYS A 2 -20.13 17.28 0.26
C LYS A 2 -19.39 17.05 1.57
N ASP A 3 -18.67 15.95 1.68
CA ASP A 3 -17.91 15.62 2.89
C ASP A 3 -16.63 16.45 2.93
N PHE A 4 -16.53 17.30 3.95
CA PHE A 4 -15.31 18.04 4.24
C PHE A 4 -14.34 17.11 4.96
N ILE A 5 -13.21 16.84 4.32
CA ILE A 5 -12.15 16.05 4.93
C ILE A 5 -11.33 16.97 5.83
N THR A 6 -11.47 16.74 7.12
CA THR A 6 -10.72 17.43 8.16
C THR A 6 -9.44 16.67 8.50
N GLU A 7 -8.48 17.36 9.12
CA GLU A 7 -7.26 16.74 9.65
C GLU A 7 -7.58 15.58 10.62
N ALA A 8 -8.60 15.76 11.47
CA ALA A 8 -9.06 14.71 12.38
C ALA A 8 -9.58 13.48 11.63
N TRP A 9 -10.31 13.69 10.53
CA TRP A 9 -10.78 12.61 9.67
C TRP A 9 -9.62 11.90 8.95
N LEU A 10 -8.62 12.64 8.47
CA LEU A 10 -7.42 12.05 7.87
C LEU A 10 -6.65 11.21 8.87
N ARG A 11 -6.44 11.71 10.10
CA ARG A 11 -5.77 10.96 11.18
C ARG A 11 -6.55 9.72 11.62
N ALA A 12 -7.88 9.75 11.54
CA ALA A 12 -8.73 8.64 11.95
C ALA A 12 -8.85 7.54 10.87
N ASN A 13 -8.84 7.91 9.59
CA ASN A 13 -9.14 6.99 8.49
C ASN A 13 -7.92 6.63 7.61
N HIS A 14 -6.84 7.41 7.70
CA HIS A 14 -5.65 7.21 6.89
C HIS A 14 -4.39 7.28 7.74
N THR A 15 -3.40 6.50 7.34
CA THR A 15 -2.13 6.52 8.01
C THR A 15 -1.18 7.48 7.33
N LEU A 16 -0.66 8.41 8.12
CA LEU A 16 0.08 9.59 7.66
C LEU A 16 1.58 9.30 7.54
N SER A 17 1.94 8.15 6.98
CA SER A 17 3.34 7.77 6.74
C SER A 17 3.88 8.53 5.52
N GLU A 18 5.15 8.93 5.54
CA GLU A 18 5.73 9.74 4.46
C GLU A 18 5.63 9.02 3.11
N GLY A 19 5.05 9.69 2.11
CA GLY A 19 4.80 9.10 0.79
C GLY A 19 3.64 8.09 0.69
N ALA A 20 2.83 7.93 1.75
CA ALA A 20 1.62 7.12 1.66
C ALA A 20 0.60 7.70 0.67
N GLU A 21 -0.06 6.81 -0.08
CA GLU A 21 -1.11 7.17 -1.01
C GLU A 21 -2.47 7.21 -0.29
N ILE A 22 -3.10 8.38 -0.30
CA ILE A 22 -4.41 8.58 0.31
C ILE A 22 -5.45 8.63 -0.78
N HIS A 23 -6.43 7.74 -0.68
CA HIS A 23 -7.56 7.67 -1.61
C HIS A 23 -8.75 8.42 -1.03
N LEU A 24 -9.12 9.54 -1.66
CA LEU A 24 -10.23 10.38 -1.22
C LEU A 24 -11.38 10.33 -2.23
N PRO A 25 -12.65 10.45 -1.83
CA PRO A 25 -13.75 10.58 -2.78
C PRO A 25 -13.59 11.83 -3.65
N ALA A 26 -13.87 11.75 -4.96
CA ALA A 26 -13.74 12.87 -5.90
C ALA A 26 -14.58 14.11 -5.51
N ASP A 27 -15.67 13.92 -4.76
CA ASP A 27 -16.54 15.00 -4.29
C ASP A 27 -16.09 15.66 -2.98
N SER A 28 -15.00 15.16 -2.38
CA SER A 28 -14.53 15.62 -1.08
C SER A 28 -13.70 16.90 -1.18
N ARG A 29 -13.90 17.83 -0.23
CA ARG A 29 -13.09 19.06 -0.12
C ARG A 29 -12.22 18.98 1.12
N LEU A 30 -10.91 19.17 0.93
CA LEU A 30 -9.93 19.24 2.01
C LEU A 30 -10.01 20.59 2.72
N THR A 31 -9.94 20.59 4.06
CA THR A 31 -9.72 21.83 4.81
C THR A 31 -8.27 22.32 4.67
N PRO A 32 -7.98 23.62 4.89
CA PRO A 32 -6.60 24.13 4.82
C PRO A 32 -5.63 23.36 5.72
N SER A 33 -6.03 23.04 6.96
CA SER A 33 -5.23 22.24 7.90
C SER A 33 -5.01 20.80 7.44
N ALA A 34 -5.98 20.21 6.72
CA ALA A 34 -5.82 18.90 6.11
C ALA A 34 -4.80 18.94 4.96
N ARG A 35 -4.82 19.99 4.13
CA ARG A 35 -3.85 20.18 3.05
C ARG A 35 -2.42 20.39 3.59
N GLU A 36 -2.25 21.21 4.63
CA GLU A 36 -0.95 21.44 5.27
C GLU A 36 -0.36 20.16 5.90
N LEU A 37 -1.21 19.31 6.49
CA LEU A 37 -0.82 17.98 6.98
C LEU A 37 -0.35 17.05 5.86
N LEU A 38 -1.01 17.12 4.69
CA LEU A 38 -0.68 16.30 3.53
C LEU A 38 0.64 16.76 2.88
N GLU A 39 0.83 18.06 2.72
CA GLU A 39 2.05 18.66 2.18
C GLU A 39 3.26 18.41 3.09
N SER A 40 3.12 18.65 4.40
CA SER A 40 4.21 18.45 5.37
C SER A 40 4.71 17.00 5.50
N ARG A 41 3.89 16.02 5.09
CA ARG A 41 4.19 14.58 5.12
C ARG A 41 4.48 14.02 3.72
N HIS A 42 4.60 14.87 2.69
CA HIS A 42 4.78 14.48 1.29
C HIS A 42 3.76 13.40 0.82
N LEU A 43 2.52 13.49 1.29
CA LEU A 43 1.46 12.51 1.01
C LEU A 43 0.91 12.72 -0.41
N ARG A 44 0.84 11.67 -1.22
CA ARG A 44 0.28 11.72 -2.57
C ARG A 44 -1.21 11.43 -2.52
N ILE A 45 -2.03 12.38 -2.97
CA ILE A 45 -3.49 12.27 -2.97
C ILE A 45 -3.95 11.67 -4.30
N LYS A 46 -4.81 10.65 -4.23
CA LYS A 46 -5.57 10.15 -5.38
C LYS A 46 -7.06 10.27 -5.09
N PHE A 47 -7.81 10.88 -6.00
CA PHE A 47 -9.26 10.98 -5.90
C PHE A 47 -9.93 9.80 -6.61
N ILE A 48 -10.87 9.12 -5.97
CA ILE A 48 -11.66 8.02 -6.54
C ILE A 48 -13.07 8.54 -6.86
N ASP A 49 -13.54 8.37 -8.11
CA ASP A 49 -14.95 8.62 -8.46
C ASP A 49 -15.86 7.43 -8.10
N GLU A 50 -17.18 7.63 -8.18
CA GLU A 50 -18.18 6.56 -7.97
C GLU A 50 -18.05 5.38 -8.98
N GLN A 51 -17.21 5.52 -10.00
CA GLN A 51 -16.94 4.52 -11.05
C GLN A 51 -15.57 3.82 -10.85
N GLY A 52 -14.82 4.13 -9.79
CA GLY A 52 -13.54 3.53 -9.43
C GLY A 52 -12.31 4.11 -10.17
N ARG A 53 -12.42 5.23 -10.88
CA ARG A 53 -11.30 5.89 -11.57
C ARG A 53 -10.50 6.75 -10.60
N LEU A 54 -9.17 6.65 -10.69
CA LEU A 54 -8.22 7.39 -9.85
C LEU A 54 -7.75 8.65 -10.58
N PHE A 55 -7.80 9.79 -9.90
CA PHE A 55 -7.34 11.09 -10.39
C PHE A 55 -6.26 11.66 -9.49
N VAL A 56 -5.27 12.35 -10.06
CA VAL A 56 -4.28 13.13 -9.32
C VAL A 56 -4.60 14.60 -9.52
N ASP A 57 -4.63 15.37 -8.43
CA ASP A 57 -4.83 16.81 -8.48
C ASP A 57 -3.49 17.45 -8.84
N ASP A 58 -3.20 17.53 -10.14
CA ASP A 58 -2.17 18.45 -10.62
C ASP A 58 -2.72 19.87 -10.51
N GLU A 59 -1.90 20.85 -10.13
CA GLU A 59 -2.32 22.22 -9.74
C GLU A 59 -3.11 23.01 -10.84
N GLN A 60 -3.45 22.36 -11.95
CA GLN A 60 -4.17 22.89 -13.10
C GLN A 60 -5.34 21.98 -13.54
N GLN A 61 -6.31 21.74 -12.66
CA GLN A 61 -7.74 21.80 -13.00
C GLN A 61 -8.32 20.92 -14.14
N GLN A 62 -7.76 19.76 -14.46
CA GLN A 62 -8.50 18.71 -15.17
C GLN A 62 -8.15 17.31 -14.64
N PRO A 63 -9.12 16.58 -14.05
CA PRO A 63 -8.88 15.24 -13.52
C PRO A 63 -8.61 14.26 -14.68
N GLN A 64 -7.35 13.83 -14.81
CA GLN A 64 -6.91 12.84 -15.81
C GLN A 64 -6.91 11.41 -15.23
N PRO A 65 -7.39 10.40 -15.99
CA PRO A 65 -7.53 9.04 -15.50
C PRO A 65 -6.17 8.33 -15.43
N VAL A 66 -5.51 8.44 -14.28
CA VAL A 66 -4.17 7.88 -14.10
C VAL A 66 -4.21 6.40 -13.74
N HIS A 67 -3.17 5.66 -14.15
CA HIS A 67 -3.01 4.27 -13.76
C HIS A 67 -2.86 4.14 -12.24
N GLY A 68 -3.67 3.28 -11.62
CA GLY A 68 -3.85 3.25 -10.17
C GLY A 68 -2.60 2.96 -9.34
N LEU A 69 -1.55 2.40 -9.93
CA LEU A 69 -0.26 2.16 -9.26
C LEU A 69 0.84 3.18 -9.57
N THR A 70 0.77 3.88 -10.71
CA THR A 70 1.89 4.70 -11.20
C THR A 70 1.58 6.19 -11.21
N SER A 71 0.31 6.58 -11.15
CA SER A 71 -0.13 7.99 -11.18
C SER A 71 0.30 8.73 -12.46
N SER A 72 0.51 8.03 -13.57
CA SER A 72 0.92 8.61 -14.86
C SER A 72 -0.05 8.19 -15.97
N ASP A 73 -0.29 9.12 -16.90
CA ASP A 73 -1.06 8.96 -18.14
C ASP A 73 -0.18 8.56 -19.34
N GLU A 74 1.15 8.53 -19.17
CA GLU A 74 2.06 8.10 -20.22
C GLU A 74 2.11 6.58 -20.30
N HIS A 75 1.76 6.04 -21.47
CA HIS A 75 1.95 4.63 -21.84
C HIS A 75 3.18 4.50 -22.75
N PRO A 76 4.41 4.49 -22.21
CA PRO A 76 5.60 4.28 -23.03
C PRO A 76 5.52 2.93 -23.75
N GLN A 77 6.10 2.85 -24.94
CA GLN A 77 6.10 1.63 -25.73
C GLN A 77 6.90 0.54 -25.00
N ALA A 78 6.19 -0.44 -24.46
CA ALA A 78 6.83 -1.49 -23.69
C ALA A 78 7.61 -2.45 -24.60
N CYS A 79 8.84 -2.78 -24.17
CA CYS A 79 9.73 -3.70 -24.85
C CYS A 79 9.82 -5.02 -24.09
N CYS A 80 9.95 -6.12 -24.82
CA CYS A 80 10.26 -7.42 -24.22
C CYS A 80 11.68 -7.39 -23.64
N GLU A 81 11.84 -7.75 -22.37
CA GLU A 81 13.16 -7.69 -21.71
C GLU A 81 14.19 -8.63 -22.36
N LEU A 82 13.74 -9.78 -22.88
CA LEU A 82 14.62 -10.79 -23.47
C LEU A 82 15.16 -10.40 -24.85
N CYS A 83 14.29 -9.96 -25.77
CA CYS A 83 14.69 -9.64 -27.14
C CYS A 83 14.82 -8.14 -27.42
N ARG A 84 14.47 -7.28 -26.46
CA ARG A 84 14.46 -5.80 -26.55
C ARG A 84 13.62 -5.25 -27.69
N GLN A 85 12.73 -6.06 -28.26
CA GLN A 85 11.81 -5.63 -29.31
C GLN A 85 10.58 -4.97 -28.70
N PRO A 86 10.05 -3.91 -29.33
CA PRO A 86 8.79 -3.33 -28.93
C PRO A 86 7.64 -4.33 -29.09
N VAL A 87 6.77 -4.43 -28.08
CA VAL A 87 5.61 -5.31 -28.09
C VAL A 87 4.39 -4.53 -28.54
N ALA A 88 4.09 -4.55 -29.84
CA ALA A 88 2.94 -3.82 -30.40
C ALA A 88 1.59 -4.41 -29.99
N LYS A 89 1.51 -5.75 -29.87
CA LYS A 89 0.34 -6.47 -29.36
C LYS A 89 0.80 -7.38 -28.25
N LYS A 90 0.31 -7.16 -27.03
CA LYS A 90 0.62 -7.99 -25.86
C LYS A 90 0.16 -9.43 -26.10
N PRO A 91 1.09 -10.41 -26.19
CA PRO A 91 0.72 -11.82 -26.22
C PRO A 91 0.36 -12.29 -24.80
N ASP A 92 -0.45 -13.34 -24.70
CA ASP A 92 -0.92 -13.87 -23.40
C ASP A 92 0.21 -14.42 -22.51
N THR A 93 1.36 -14.72 -23.09
CA THR A 93 2.54 -15.23 -22.37
C THR A 93 3.34 -14.12 -21.67
N LEU A 94 3.11 -12.86 -22.02
CA LEU A 94 3.82 -11.70 -21.47
C LEU A 94 2.93 -10.88 -20.54
N THR A 95 3.57 -10.22 -19.58
CA THR A 95 2.94 -9.21 -18.73
C THR A 95 3.91 -8.07 -18.43
N HIS A 96 3.37 -6.94 -17.99
CA HIS A 96 4.17 -5.78 -17.62
C HIS A 96 4.89 -6.04 -16.30
N LEU A 97 6.19 -5.80 -16.31
CA LEU A 97 6.97 -5.62 -15.09
C LEU A 97 7.04 -4.13 -14.73
N SER A 98 7.18 -3.26 -15.72
CA SER A 98 7.06 -1.81 -15.54
C SER A 98 6.31 -1.22 -16.73
N ALA A 99 6.13 0.11 -16.76
CA ALA A 99 5.53 0.79 -17.90
C ALA A 99 6.27 0.46 -19.22
N GLU A 100 7.60 0.35 -19.16
CA GLU A 100 8.47 0.16 -20.35
C GLU A 100 8.89 -1.30 -20.59
N LYS A 101 8.73 -2.19 -19.60
CA LYS A 101 9.28 -3.56 -19.66
C LYS A 101 8.20 -4.62 -19.57
N MET A 102 8.21 -5.55 -20.52
CA MET A 102 7.43 -6.77 -20.48
C MET A 102 8.30 -7.99 -20.26
N VAL A 103 7.81 -8.90 -19.42
CA VAL A 103 8.47 -10.16 -19.06
C VAL A 103 7.51 -11.32 -19.21
N ALA A 104 8.05 -12.54 -19.25
CA ALA A 104 7.22 -13.74 -19.22
C ALA A 104 6.44 -13.82 -17.90
N LYS A 105 5.23 -14.38 -17.91
CA LYS A 105 4.43 -14.55 -16.69
C LYS A 105 5.10 -15.41 -15.60
N SER A 106 6.10 -16.21 -15.97
CA SER A 106 6.92 -17.01 -15.05
C SER A 106 8.10 -16.26 -14.44
N ASP A 107 8.24 -14.96 -14.69
CA ASP A 107 9.33 -14.16 -14.13
C ASP A 107 9.24 -14.10 -12.59
N PRO A 108 10.33 -14.38 -11.85
CA PRO A 108 10.30 -14.44 -10.39
C PRO A 108 9.90 -13.10 -9.73
N ARG A 109 10.18 -11.95 -10.37
CA ARG A 109 9.77 -10.64 -9.85
C ARG A 109 8.24 -10.52 -9.80
N LEU A 110 7.53 -11.17 -10.73
CA LEU A 110 6.06 -11.24 -10.68
C LEU A 110 5.59 -12.15 -9.55
N GLY A 111 6.35 -13.20 -9.22
CA GLY A 111 6.10 -14.05 -8.06
C GLY A 111 6.15 -13.24 -6.75
N PHE A 112 7.14 -12.37 -6.60
CA PHE A 112 7.19 -11.44 -5.47
C PHE A 112 5.95 -10.53 -5.40
N ARG A 113 5.53 -9.94 -6.52
CA ARG A 113 4.33 -9.09 -6.56
C ARG A 113 3.04 -9.86 -6.26
N ALA A 114 2.92 -11.10 -6.72
CA ALA A 114 1.77 -11.94 -6.40
C ALA A 114 1.67 -12.23 -4.88
N VAL A 115 2.81 -12.42 -4.21
CA VAL A 115 2.85 -12.56 -2.74
C VAL A 115 2.43 -11.24 -2.06
N LEU A 116 2.92 -10.09 -2.53
CA LEU A 116 2.48 -8.79 -2.00
C LEU A 116 0.98 -8.58 -2.18
N ASP A 117 0.45 -8.82 -3.38
CA ASP A 117 -0.96 -8.65 -3.72
C ASP A 117 -1.87 -9.52 -2.84
N SER A 118 -1.54 -10.81 -2.70
CA SER A 118 -2.29 -11.71 -1.81
C SER A 118 -2.18 -11.32 -0.33
N THR A 119 -1.05 -10.76 0.11
CA THR A 119 -0.88 -10.27 1.49
C THR A 119 -1.68 -8.99 1.73
N ILE A 120 -1.75 -8.09 0.73
CA ILE A 120 -2.60 -6.89 0.75
C ILE A 120 -4.06 -7.31 0.86
N ALA A 121 -4.51 -8.28 0.05
CA ALA A 121 -5.87 -8.81 0.11
C ALA A 121 -6.19 -9.41 1.49
N LEU A 122 -5.24 -10.14 2.08
CA LEU A 122 -5.38 -10.66 3.44
C LEU A 122 -5.51 -9.53 4.48
N ALA A 123 -4.68 -8.49 4.40
CA ALA A 123 -4.74 -7.33 5.28
C ALA A 123 -6.10 -6.63 5.18
N VAL A 124 -6.63 -6.42 3.96
CA VAL A 124 -7.97 -5.85 3.74
C VAL A 124 -9.06 -6.71 4.37
N TRP A 125 -9.00 -8.04 4.21
CA TRP A 125 -9.97 -8.93 4.84
C TRP A 125 -9.93 -8.82 6.37
N LEU A 126 -8.73 -8.78 6.96
CA LEU A 126 -8.54 -8.60 8.41
C LEU A 126 -9.09 -7.26 8.90
N GLN A 127 -9.02 -6.20 8.09
CA GLN A 127 -9.68 -4.91 8.39
C GLN A 127 -11.21 -5.01 8.41
N ILE A 128 -11.81 -6.05 7.84
CA ILE A 128 -13.27 -6.24 7.96
C ILE A 128 -13.56 -7.06 9.22
N GLU A 129 -12.71 -8.04 9.51
CA GLU A 129 -12.93 -9.03 10.58
C GLU A 129 -12.53 -8.56 11.98
N LEU A 130 -11.59 -7.62 12.08
CA LEU A 130 -11.02 -7.16 13.35
C LEU A 130 -11.44 -5.71 13.63
N ALA A 131 -12.02 -5.47 14.80
CA ALA A 131 -12.39 -4.12 15.25
C ALA A 131 -11.18 -3.36 15.84
N GLU A 132 -11.41 -2.19 16.42
CA GLU A 132 -10.41 -1.50 17.24
C GLU A 132 -9.85 -2.42 18.35
N PRO A 133 -8.53 -2.38 18.64
CA PRO A 133 -7.56 -1.37 18.20
C PRO A 133 -6.79 -1.72 16.90
N TRP A 134 -7.24 -2.72 16.14
CA TRP A 134 -6.43 -3.30 15.05
C TRP A 134 -6.49 -2.52 13.73
N GLN A 135 -7.53 -1.70 13.55
CA GLN A 135 -7.77 -0.97 12.29
C GLN A 135 -6.59 -0.11 11.83
N PRO A 136 -6.00 0.75 12.68
CA PRO A 136 -4.89 1.60 12.26
C PRO A 136 -3.65 0.79 11.86
N TRP A 137 -3.36 -0.30 12.57
CA TRP A 137 -2.23 -1.19 12.27
C TRP A 137 -2.38 -1.86 10.91
N LEU A 138 -3.56 -2.44 10.65
CA LEU A 138 -3.84 -3.14 9.41
C LEU A 138 -3.89 -2.17 8.22
N ALA A 139 -4.41 -0.96 8.42
CA ALA A 139 -4.38 0.10 7.41
C ALA A 139 -2.94 0.47 7.03
N ASP A 140 -2.05 0.63 8.02
CA ASP A 140 -0.64 0.93 7.79
C ASP A 140 0.11 -0.20 7.12
N ILE A 141 -0.11 -1.44 7.57
CA ILE A 141 0.50 -2.62 6.95
C ILE A 141 0.08 -2.72 5.47
N ARG A 142 -1.21 -2.54 5.17
CA ARG A 142 -1.73 -2.52 3.79
C ARG A 142 -1.07 -1.43 2.96
N SER A 143 -0.99 -0.20 3.50
CA SER A 143 -0.34 0.94 2.84
C SER A 143 1.13 0.64 2.54
N ARG A 144 1.86 0.11 3.54
CA ARG A 144 3.28 -0.24 3.39
C ARG A 144 3.53 -1.28 2.32
N LEU A 145 2.71 -2.34 2.28
CA LEU A 145 2.78 -3.35 1.24
C LEU A 145 2.50 -2.78 -0.15
N GLY A 146 1.52 -1.87 -0.28
CA GLY A 146 1.23 -1.15 -1.51
C GLY A 146 2.40 -0.28 -1.99
N ASN A 147 3.02 0.46 -1.07
CA ASN A 147 4.19 1.29 -1.37
C ASN A 147 5.40 0.46 -1.83
N ILE A 148 5.62 -0.71 -1.22
CA ILE A 148 6.66 -1.66 -1.66
C ILE A 148 6.37 -2.13 -3.10
N MET A 149 5.12 -2.50 -3.39
CA MET A 149 4.72 -2.95 -4.73
C MET A 149 4.89 -1.84 -5.78
N ARG A 150 4.54 -0.59 -5.44
CA ARG A 150 4.74 0.58 -6.30
C ARG A 150 6.23 0.85 -6.55
N ALA A 151 7.05 0.88 -5.51
CA ALA A 151 8.49 1.10 -5.62
C ALA A 151 9.14 0.06 -6.54
N ASP A 152 8.77 -1.22 -6.40
CA ASP A 152 9.22 -2.30 -7.28
C ASP A 152 8.75 -2.13 -8.74
N ALA A 153 7.51 -1.66 -8.96
CA ALA A 153 6.97 -1.40 -10.30
C ALA A 153 7.65 -0.22 -11.01
N LEU A 154 8.05 0.80 -10.26
CA LEU A 154 8.70 2.01 -10.78
C LEU A 154 10.22 1.92 -10.80
N GLY A 155 10.82 0.97 -10.07
CA GLY A 155 12.27 0.90 -9.89
C GLY A 155 12.83 2.04 -9.04
N GLU A 156 12.00 2.59 -8.14
CA GLU A 156 12.34 3.70 -7.25
C GLU A 156 12.72 3.18 -5.85
N PRO A 157 13.56 3.91 -5.10
CA PRO A 157 13.83 3.56 -3.71
C PRO A 157 12.56 3.69 -2.85
N LEU A 158 12.38 2.76 -1.92
CA LEU A 158 11.29 2.83 -0.94
C LEU A 158 11.57 3.96 0.06
N GLY A 159 10.63 4.89 0.18
CA GLY A 159 10.70 5.96 1.19
C GLY A 159 10.56 5.44 2.63
N CYS A 160 10.92 6.31 3.59
CA CYS A 160 10.73 6.06 5.02
C CYS A 160 9.24 5.88 5.33
N GLN A 161 8.90 4.86 6.13
CA GLN A 161 7.52 4.56 6.49
C GLN A 161 7.41 4.27 7.98
N ALA A 162 6.24 4.54 8.54
CA ALA A 162 5.89 4.20 9.91
C ALA A 162 4.67 3.27 9.93
N ILE A 163 4.50 2.55 11.02
CA ILE A 163 3.27 1.78 11.31
C ILE A 163 2.76 2.28 12.66
N VAL A 164 1.55 2.85 12.68
CA VAL A 164 0.93 3.52 13.82
C VAL A 164 1.85 4.53 14.52
N GLY A 165 2.66 5.24 13.73
CA GLY A 165 3.64 6.21 14.22
C GLY A 165 4.95 5.60 14.72
N LEU A 166 5.14 4.28 14.63
CA LEU A 166 6.36 3.58 15.01
C LEU A 166 7.30 3.48 13.79
N SER A 167 8.56 3.86 13.99
CA SER A 167 9.61 3.65 13.01
C SER A 167 10.03 2.17 12.92
N ASP A 168 10.83 1.82 11.92
CA ASP A 168 11.41 0.47 11.81
C ASP A 168 12.26 0.11 13.04
N GLU A 169 12.95 1.07 13.66
CA GLU A 169 13.72 0.85 14.89
C GLU A 169 12.79 0.58 16.08
N ASP A 170 11.68 1.31 16.19
CA ASP A 170 10.67 1.10 17.23
C ASP A 170 10.04 -0.30 17.13
N LEU A 171 9.61 -0.68 15.92
CA LEU A 171 9.04 -1.99 15.64
C LEU A 171 10.04 -3.12 15.92
N HIS A 172 11.32 -2.91 15.57
CA HIS A 172 12.38 -3.85 15.87
C HIS A 172 12.57 -4.03 17.39
N ARG A 173 12.61 -2.94 18.16
CA ARG A 173 12.71 -3.01 19.64
C ARG A 173 11.51 -3.71 20.27
N LEU A 174 10.29 -3.36 19.84
CA LEU A 174 9.05 -3.97 20.34
C LEU A 174 9.02 -5.49 20.09
N SER A 175 9.43 -5.91 18.89
CA SER A 175 9.42 -7.32 18.52
C SER A 175 10.55 -8.15 19.14
N HIS A 176 11.72 -7.55 19.43
CA HIS A 176 12.85 -8.26 20.07
C HIS A 176 12.79 -8.25 21.60
N GLN A 177 12.16 -7.26 22.22
CA GLN A 177 12.08 -7.13 23.68
C GLN A 177 10.63 -6.97 24.16
N PRO A 178 9.72 -7.89 23.79
CA PRO A 178 8.30 -7.76 24.11
C PRO A 178 8.07 -7.67 25.62
N LEU A 179 8.84 -8.39 26.44
CA LEU A 179 8.68 -8.35 27.89
C LEU A 179 8.91 -6.96 28.48
N ARG A 180 9.85 -6.20 27.91
CA ARG A 180 10.19 -4.85 28.38
C ARG A 180 9.13 -3.81 28.02
N TYR A 181 8.47 -3.98 26.87
CA TYR A 181 7.63 -2.94 26.28
C TYR A 181 6.13 -3.29 26.25
N LEU A 182 5.78 -4.57 26.37
CA LEU A 182 4.41 -5.11 26.27
C LEU A 182 4.01 -5.97 27.48
N ASP A 183 4.90 -6.12 28.47
CA ASP A 183 4.68 -6.89 29.71
C ASP A 183 4.31 -8.37 29.48
N HIS A 184 4.72 -8.94 28.34
CA HIS A 184 4.59 -10.36 28.02
C HIS A 184 5.83 -10.87 27.27
N ASP A 185 6.15 -12.16 27.38
CA ASP A 185 7.20 -12.75 26.55
C ASP A 185 6.71 -13.02 25.11
N HIS A 186 7.60 -13.55 24.27
CA HIS A 186 7.28 -13.99 22.92
C HIS A 186 6.16 -15.03 22.94
N LEU A 187 5.12 -14.75 22.17
CA LEU A 187 3.96 -15.62 22.08
C LEU A 187 4.20 -16.72 21.05
N VAL A 188 4.00 -17.97 21.45
CA VAL A 188 3.83 -19.09 20.53
C VAL A 188 2.35 -19.14 20.15
N PRO A 189 1.97 -19.05 18.86
CA PRO A 189 0.57 -19.08 18.46
C PRO A 189 -0.14 -20.36 18.94
N GLU A 190 -1.25 -20.21 19.65
CA GLU A 190 -2.06 -21.32 20.19
C GLU A 190 -3.54 -20.91 20.15
N ALA A 191 -4.43 -21.90 20.04
CA ALA A 191 -5.88 -21.69 20.01
C ALA A 191 -6.43 -20.98 21.27
N SER A 192 -5.75 -21.13 22.41
CA SER A 192 -6.06 -20.48 23.69
C SER A 192 -6.02 -18.95 23.61
N HIS A 193 -5.22 -18.38 22.69
CA HIS A 193 -5.12 -16.94 22.45
C HIS A 193 -6.31 -16.35 21.68
N GLY A 194 -7.24 -17.21 21.24
CA GLY A 194 -8.48 -16.79 20.59
C GLY A 194 -8.33 -16.43 19.11
N ARG A 195 -9.45 -15.98 18.54
CA ARG A 195 -9.62 -15.77 17.10
C ARG A 195 -8.69 -14.70 16.55
N ASP A 196 -8.61 -13.55 17.20
CA ASP A 196 -7.87 -12.38 16.70
C ASP A 196 -6.37 -12.67 16.62
N ALA A 197 -5.82 -13.31 17.66
CA ALA A 197 -4.41 -13.74 17.65
C ALA A 197 -4.11 -14.74 16.55
N ALA A 198 -5.02 -15.69 16.28
CA ALA A 198 -4.87 -16.65 15.17
C ALA A 198 -4.88 -15.96 13.80
N LEU A 199 -5.76 -14.97 13.61
CA LEU A 199 -5.87 -14.18 12.39
C LEU A 199 -4.65 -13.29 12.15
N LEU A 200 -4.17 -12.59 13.17
CA LEU A 200 -2.94 -11.79 13.08
C LEU A 200 -1.72 -12.67 12.84
N ASN A 201 -1.68 -13.87 13.42
CA ASN A 201 -0.63 -14.84 13.15
C ASN A 201 -0.65 -15.32 11.69
N LEU A 202 -1.82 -15.50 11.07
CA LEU A 202 -1.93 -15.82 9.65
C LEU A 202 -1.27 -14.72 8.80
N LEU A 203 -1.59 -13.44 9.06
CA LEU A 203 -0.94 -12.31 8.39
C LEU A 203 0.58 -12.30 8.59
N ARG A 204 1.04 -12.51 9.83
CA ARG A 204 2.47 -12.60 10.17
C ARG A 204 3.18 -13.68 9.35
N THR A 205 2.56 -14.85 9.16
CA THR A 205 3.16 -15.93 8.35
C THR A 205 3.19 -15.57 6.87
N LYS A 206 2.16 -14.90 6.35
CA LYS A 206 2.12 -14.44 4.96
C LYS A 206 3.16 -13.38 4.64
N VAL A 207 3.40 -12.45 5.54
CA VAL A 207 4.50 -11.47 5.42
C VAL A 207 5.88 -12.16 5.39
N ARG A 208 6.03 -13.30 6.08
CA ARG A 208 7.28 -14.07 6.15
C ARG A 208 7.42 -15.15 5.08
N GLU A 209 6.42 -15.31 4.22
CA GLU A 209 6.43 -16.33 3.19
C GLU A 209 7.65 -16.13 2.28
N PRO A 210 8.45 -17.19 2.03
CA PRO A 210 9.63 -17.06 1.17
C PRO A 210 9.19 -16.60 -0.20
N LYS A 211 9.82 -15.54 -0.69
CA LYS A 211 9.54 -14.97 -2.00
C LYS A 211 10.26 -15.84 -3.05
N PRO A 212 9.55 -16.30 -4.09
CA PRO A 212 10.10 -17.18 -5.12
C PRO A 212 11.14 -16.47 -6.01
#